data_AF-A0ABD6G5W2-F1
#
_entry.id   AF-A0ABD6G5W2-F1
#
_cell.length_a   1.000
_cell.length_b   1.000
_cell.length_c   1.000
_cell.angle_alpha   90.00
_cell.angle_beta   90.00
_cell.angle_gamma   90.00
#
_symmetry.space_group_name_H-M   'P 1'
#
loop_
_entity.id
_entity.type
_entity.pdbx_description
1 polymer ?
#
loop_
_entity_poly.entity_id
_entity_poly.type
_entity_poly.pdbx_seq_one_letter_code
_entity_poly.pdbx_strand_id
1 'polypeptide(L)' 'MAEAKRIAALNTQAQAERRRERAAQKLRKNLMRRKSQARARRAGGADETDGLPAAHLPQPDDTET' A
#
# COMPACT_ATOMS: atom_id res chain seq x y z
N MET A 1 -20.56 -17.08 25.58
CA MET A 1 -20.72 -15.90 24.67
C MET A 1 -19.73 -14.77 24.95
N ALA A 2 -19.59 -14.29 26.18
CA ALA A 2 -18.68 -13.16 26.50
C ALA A 2 -17.19 -13.45 26.21
N GLU A 3 -16.73 -14.67 26.47
CA GLU A 3 -15.34 -15.09 26.23
C GLU A 3 -15.00 -15.22 24.75
N ALA A 4 -15.90 -15.82 23.95
CA ALA A 4 -15.76 -15.87 22.50
C ALA A 4 -15.66 -14.48 21.87
N LYS A 5 -16.44 -13.51 22.38
CA LYS A 5 -16.37 -12.11 21.92
C LYS A 5 -15.03 -11.45 22.28
N ARG A 6 -14.45 -11.76 23.44
CA ARG A 6 -13.09 -11.29 23.80
C ARG A 6 -12.03 -11.87 22.87
N ILE A 7 -12.07 -13.17 22.59
CA ILE A 7 -11.12 -13.82 21.68
C ILE A 7 -11.22 -13.22 20.27
N ALA A 8 -12.44 -13.00 19.76
CA ALA A 8 -12.66 -12.35 18.47
C ALA A 8 -12.12 -10.91 18.43
N ALA A 9 -12.28 -10.15 19.51
CA ALA A 9 -11.72 -8.80 19.62
C ALA A 9 -10.19 -8.81 19.62
N LEU A 10 -9.55 -9.71 20.38
CA LEU A 10 -8.09 -9.88 20.40
C LEU A 10 -7.54 -10.27 19.03
N ASN A 11 -8.20 -11.21 18.35
CA ASN A 11 -7.82 -11.59 16.98
C ASN A 11 -7.93 -10.42 16.01
N THR A 12 -8.96 -9.59 16.15
CA THR A 12 -9.14 -8.38 15.32
C THR A 12 -8.02 -7.36 15.56
N GLN A 13 -7.66 -7.14 16.81
CA GLN A 13 -6.56 -6.24 17.18
C GLN A 13 -5.21 -6.73 16.63
N ALA A 14 -4.89 -8.01 16.81
CA ALA A 14 -3.66 -8.60 16.27
C ALA A 14 -3.57 -8.49 14.74
N GLN A 15 -4.69 -8.67 14.03
CA GLN A 15 -4.73 -8.49 12.57
C GLN A 15 -4.55 -7.02 12.17
N ALA A 16 -5.09 -6.09 12.93
CA ALA A 16 -4.90 -4.66 12.69
C ALA A 16 -3.43 -4.25 12.88
N GLU A 17 -2.75 -4.77 13.90
CA GLU A 17 -1.32 -4.55 14.13
C GLU A 17 -0.47 -5.08 12.97
N ARG A 18 -0.70 -6.32 12.53
CA ARG A 18 -0.02 -6.91 11.35
C ARG A 18 -0.24 -6.10 10.07
N ARG A 19 -1.41 -5.48 9.90
CA ARG A 19 -1.68 -4.58 8.75
C ARG A 19 -0.86 -3.29 8.86
N ARG A 20 -0.79 -2.70 10.06
CA ARG A 20 0.03 -1.50 10.33
C ARG A 20 1.52 -1.77 10.09
N GLU A 21 2.03 -2.89 10.56
CA GLU A 21 3.43 -3.30 10.33
C GLU A 21 3.75 -3.42 8.83
N ARG A 22 2.90 -4.14 8.08
CA ARG A 22 3.05 -4.26 6.62
C ARG A 22 2.98 -2.90 5.92
N ALA A 23 2.08 -2.02 6.34
CA ALA A 23 1.97 -0.67 5.79
C ALA A 23 3.23 0.15 6.07
N ALA A 24 3.80 0.08 7.28
CA ALA A 24 5.03 0.76 7.63
C ALA A 24 6.23 0.25 6.83
N GLN A 25 6.36 -1.08 6.67
CA GLN A 25 7.41 -1.68 5.83
C GLN A 25 7.28 -1.24 4.36
N LYS A 26 6.05 -1.28 3.81
CA LYS A 26 5.77 -0.82 2.44
C LYS A 26 6.11 0.66 2.27
N LEU A 27 5.77 1.50 3.25
CA LEU A 27 6.10 2.92 3.25
C LEU A 27 7.62 3.13 3.22
N ARG A 28 8.38 2.46 4.09
CA ARG A 28 9.84 2.52 4.10
C ARG A 28 10.43 2.15 2.73
N LYS A 29 10.00 1.03 2.14
CA LYS A 29 10.43 0.59 0.80
C LYS A 29 10.12 1.65 -0.27
N ASN A 30 8.90 2.20 -0.27
CA ASN A 30 8.48 3.23 -1.22
C ASN A 30 9.31 4.51 -1.08
N LEU A 31 9.59 4.96 0.14
CA LEU A 31 10.43 6.13 0.39
C LEU A 31 11.85 5.93 -0.11
N MET A 32 12.46 4.76 0.14
CA MET A 32 13.79 4.44 -0.38
C MET A 32 13.82 4.44 -1.91
N ARG A 33 12.83 3.82 -2.57
CA ARG A 33 12.70 3.82 -4.03
C ARG A 33 12.52 5.24 -4.59
N ARG A 34 11.68 6.07 -3.96
CA ARG A 34 11.50 7.47 -4.39
C ARG A 34 12.78 8.28 -4.20
N LYS A 35 13.55 8.01 -3.14
CA LYS A 35 14.84 8.66 -2.89
C LYS A 35 15.89 8.28 -3.94
N SER A 36 16.00 7.00 -4.33
CA SER A 36 16.93 6.58 -5.38
C SER A 36 16.55 7.21 -6.72
N GLN A 37 15.26 7.17 -7.08
CA GLN A 37 14.75 7.76 -8.30
C GLN A 37 15.00 9.28 -8.36
N ALA A 38 14.73 10.02 -7.27
CA ALA A 38 15.00 11.46 -7.22
C ALA A 38 16.49 11.79 -7.39
N ARG A 39 17.40 10.93 -6.89
CA ARG A 39 18.84 11.10 -7.13
C ARG A 39 19.22 10.80 -8.57
N ALA A 40 18.68 9.73 -9.16
CA ALA A 40 18.92 9.38 -10.56
C ALA A 40 18.51 10.53 -11.48
N ARG A 41 17.30 11.08 -11.31
CA ARG A 41 16.82 12.24 -12.08
C ARG A 41 17.75 13.46 -11.96
N ARG A 42 18.25 13.77 -10.75
CA ARG A 42 19.20 14.89 -10.56
C ARG A 42 20.56 14.64 -11.21
N ALA A 43 21.01 13.39 -11.26
CA ALA A 43 22.25 13.01 -11.91
C ALA A 43 22.12 12.91 -13.44
N GLY A 44 20.97 13.26 -14.02
CA GLY A 44 20.69 13.10 -15.45
C GLY A 44 20.45 11.64 -15.87
N GLY A 45 20.25 10.73 -14.91
CA GLY A 45 19.92 9.33 -15.18
C GLY A 45 18.50 9.16 -15.71
N ALA A 46 18.32 8.17 -16.58
CA ALA A 46 17.01 7.78 -17.09
C ALA A 46 16.10 7.33 -15.93
N ASP A 47 14.83 7.74 -15.99
CA ASP A 47 13.82 7.26 -15.06
C ASP A 47 13.31 5.90 -15.55
N GLU A 48 13.91 4.81 -15.08
CA GLU A 48 13.54 3.43 -15.46
C GLU A 48 12.16 2.99 -14.94
N THR A 49 11.34 3.89 -14.38
CA THR A 49 9.97 3.52 -14.06
C THR A 49 9.15 3.35 -15.32
N ASP A 50 8.75 2.12 -15.58
CA ASP A 50 7.58 1.85 -16.42
C ASP A 50 6.40 2.65 -15.86
N GLY A 51 5.76 3.42 -16.74
CA GLY A 51 4.59 4.23 -16.38
C GLY A 51 3.53 3.39 -15.68
N LEU A 52 2.75 4.02 -14.80
CA LEU A 52 1.58 3.36 -14.25
C LEU A 52 0.69 2.91 -15.42
N PRO A 53 0.13 1.69 -15.40
CA PRO A 53 -0.80 1.26 -16.43
C PRO A 53 -1.93 2.29 -16.53
N ALA A 54 -2.39 2.55 -17.75
CA ALA A 54 -3.51 3.46 -17.98
C ALA A 54 -4.67 3.08 -17.06
N ALA A 55 -5.30 4.08 -16.44
CA ALA A 55 -6.47 3.85 -15.61
C ALA A 55 -7.49 3.04 -16.42
N HIS A 56 -8.04 1.98 -15.82
CA HIS A 56 -9.08 1.20 -16.49
C HIS A 56 -10.27 2.13 -16.76
N LEU A 57 -10.86 2.06 -17.96
CA LEU A 57 -12.12 2.75 -18.21
C LEU A 57 -13.14 2.27 -17.18
N PRO A 58 -13.97 3.15 -16.61
CA PRO A 58 -15.01 2.73 -15.68
C PRO A 58 -15.86 1.67 -16.37
N GLN A 59 -15.96 0.49 -15.76
CA GLN A 59 -16.93 -0.50 -16.21
C GLN A 59 -18.32 0.02 -15.86
N PRO A 60 -19.37 -0.33 -16.64
CA PRO A 60 -20.73 0.14 -16.38
C PRO A 60 -21.18 -0.13 -14.93
N ASP A 61 -20.64 -1.17 -14.30
CA ASP A 61 -20.95 -1.59 -12.93
C ASP A 61 -20.30 -0.70 -11.85
N ASP A 62 -19.34 0.17 -12.20
CA ASP A 62 -18.65 1.07 -11.27
C ASP A 62 -19.46 2.35 -10.95
N THR A 63 -20.62 2.54 -11.61
CA THR A 63 -21.46 3.75 -11.47
C THR A 63 -22.67 3.59 -10.56
N GLU A 64 -22.87 2.41 -9.95
CA GLU A 64 -23.96 2.16 -9.01
C GLU A 64 -23.45 2.02 -7.57
N THR A 65 -23.08 3.14 -6.94
CA THR A 65 -23.16 3.38 -5.47
C THR A 65 -23.13 4.87 -5.19
#